data_AF-A0A0R0IDT0-F1
#
_entry.id   AF-A0A0R0IDT0-F1
#
_cell.length_a   1.000
_cell.length_b   1.000
_cell.length_c   1.000
_cell.angle_alpha   90.00
_cell.angle_beta   90.00
_cell.angle_gamma   90.00
#
_symmetry.space_group_name_H-M   'P 1'
#
loop_
_entity.id
_entity.type
_entity.pdbx_description
1 polymer ?
#
loop_
_entity_poly.entity_id
_entity_poly.type
_entity_poly.pdbx_seq_one_letter_code
_entity_poly.pdbx_strand_id
1 'polypeptide(L)'
;MAVPSSSSSFTYDVFLSFRGEDTRYGFTGNLYKVLHDSGIHTFIDDEELQKGDEITTALEKAIEESIIFIVVLSQNYASSSFCLNELTASSSANLVTIHESIGFLGKLKFLDAVGCSKLRCHSLESFPEILGKMEIITELVLEASAIKELPFSFQNLIRLQILQLRCCGMFRLPSSFVMMPRLAKIIAWELKGWLFPEQVEGEERVSSMVSSNVDCLYLSGCNLSDEILSIGLTWFANVKDLDLSRNNFTVLPEYISDYCQSLREIRGILPNIEHFSARNCKSLTSSCRSSLLNQQKLHEAGNTMFWLSGAMFPEWFDRHSQGPSNCFWFRNKFPAIALCIAIGPRPIHYKHIEIVGPIVIINGIECLLDPENDSYLWLDTDHTCLFDLQKTDFADKLNKEVLENEWNHVEITYSVEQRFHEKEKHLEIPVFIESVIYVFK
;
A
#
# COMPACT_ATOMS: atom_id res chain seq x y z
N MET A 1 -5.10 -21.72 39.60
CA MET A 1 -3.84 -21.03 39.29
C MET A 1 -4.21 -19.64 38.81
N ALA A 2 -3.99 -18.61 39.62
CA ALA A 2 -4.10 -17.25 39.14
C ALA A 2 -2.92 -17.03 38.19
N VAL A 3 -3.21 -16.70 36.92
CA VAL A 3 -2.19 -16.26 35.97
C VAL A 3 -1.57 -15.00 36.56
N PRO A 4 -0.23 -14.92 36.73
CA PRO A 4 0.39 -13.72 37.25
C PRO A 4 0.05 -12.58 36.29
N SER A 5 -0.70 -11.61 36.80
CA SER A 5 -0.80 -10.30 36.16
C SER A 5 0.63 -9.79 36.04
N SER A 6 1.14 -9.69 34.81
CA SER A 6 2.35 -8.93 34.55
C SER A 6 2.02 -7.48 34.90
N SER A 7 2.22 -7.09 36.15
CA SER A 7 2.36 -5.67 36.47
C SER A 7 3.63 -5.25 35.74
N SER A 8 3.49 -4.66 34.55
CA SER A 8 4.57 -3.85 34.01
C SER A 8 4.79 -2.75 35.05
N SER A 9 5.85 -2.87 35.84
CA SER A 9 6.24 -1.81 36.76
C SER A 9 6.79 -0.69 35.89
N PHE A 10 5.93 0.21 35.48
CA PHE A 10 6.40 1.48 34.94
C PHE A 10 7.17 2.19 36.05
N THR A 11 8.38 2.61 35.75
CA THR A 11 9.25 3.32 36.69
C THR A 11 8.91 4.80 36.71
N TYR A 12 8.55 5.38 35.55
CA TYR A 12 8.25 6.80 35.40
C TYR A 12 6.83 7.02 34.87
N ASP A 13 6.16 8.04 35.38
CA ASP A 13 4.87 8.50 34.86
C ASP A 13 5.05 9.22 33.52
N VAL A 14 6.10 10.02 33.38
CA VAL A 14 6.37 10.85 32.20
C VAL A 14 7.83 10.74 31.79
N PHE A 15 8.12 10.64 30.51
CA PHE A 15 9.44 10.90 29.91
C PHE A 15 9.41 12.23 29.17
N LEU A 16 10.37 13.11 29.46
CA LEU A 16 10.59 14.35 28.71
C LEU A 16 11.73 14.18 27.71
N SER A 17 11.40 14.21 26.42
CA SER A 17 12.40 14.33 25.35
C SER A 17 12.50 15.78 24.88
N PHE A 18 13.71 16.31 24.84
CA PHE A 18 13.95 17.72 24.56
C PHE A 18 15.40 17.96 24.15
N ARG A 19 15.66 19.13 23.57
CA ARG A 19 17.03 19.60 23.35
C ARG A 19 17.50 20.38 24.57
N GLY A 20 18.41 19.79 25.35
CA GLY A 20 18.95 20.40 26.57
C GLY A 20 19.43 21.84 26.38
N GLU A 21 20.22 22.08 25.34
CA GLU A 21 20.79 23.39 24.99
C GLU A 21 19.73 24.47 24.71
N ASP A 22 18.54 24.08 24.24
CA ASP A 22 17.50 25.03 23.83
C ASP A 22 16.53 25.36 24.98
N THR A 23 16.11 24.36 25.75
CA THR A 23 14.92 24.49 26.62
C THR A 23 15.10 24.06 28.07
N ARG A 24 16.25 23.45 28.45
CA ARG A 24 16.47 22.89 29.80
C ARG A 24 16.21 23.90 30.91
N TYR A 25 16.85 25.06 30.83
CA TYR A 25 16.76 26.10 31.86
C TYR A 25 15.61 27.10 31.65
N GLY A 26 14.67 26.77 30.76
CA GLY A 26 13.52 27.61 30.42
C GLY A 26 12.23 26.80 30.46
N PHE A 27 11.61 26.59 29.28
CA PHE A 27 10.33 25.89 29.17
C PHE A 27 10.35 24.48 29.78
N THR A 28 11.34 23.64 29.41
CA THR A 28 11.39 22.25 29.88
C THR A 28 11.63 22.17 31.38
N GLY A 29 12.53 22.99 31.94
CA GLY A 29 12.78 23.02 33.38
C GLY A 29 11.55 23.44 34.19
N ASN A 30 10.77 24.40 33.68
CA ASN A 30 9.51 24.79 34.30
C ASN A 30 8.44 23.69 34.20
N LEU A 31 8.33 23.02 33.04
CA LEU A 31 7.43 21.89 32.85
C LEU A 31 7.77 20.74 33.82
N TYR A 32 9.03 20.35 33.86
CA TYR A 32 9.54 19.32 34.78
C TYR A 32 9.21 19.67 36.23
N LYS A 33 9.46 20.92 36.65
CA LYS A 33 9.14 21.39 37.99
C LYS A 33 7.65 21.27 38.31
N VAL A 34 6.76 21.70 37.41
CA VAL A 34 5.31 21.62 37.63
C VAL A 34 4.83 20.16 37.74
N LEU A 35 5.37 19.26 36.92
CA LEU A 35 5.07 17.83 36.99
C LEU A 35 5.55 17.23 38.32
N HIS A 36 6.80 17.51 38.69
CA HIS A 36 7.39 17.06 39.95
C HIS A 36 6.63 17.59 41.17
N ASP A 37 6.29 18.89 41.20
CA ASP A 37 5.52 19.52 42.29
C ASP A 37 4.09 18.95 42.39
N SER A 38 3.58 18.37 41.30
CA SER A 38 2.29 17.66 41.26
C SER A 38 2.39 16.18 41.66
N GLY A 39 3.58 15.70 42.03
CA GLY A 39 3.82 14.30 42.40
C GLY A 39 3.93 13.35 41.21
N ILE A 40 4.13 13.85 39.99
CA ILE A 40 4.28 13.06 38.76
C ILE A 40 5.76 12.69 38.60
N HIS A 41 6.09 11.40 38.68
CA HIS A 41 7.46 10.91 38.59
C HIS A 41 7.94 11.00 37.14
N THR A 42 8.73 12.02 36.85
CA THR A 42 9.13 12.39 35.49
C THR A 42 10.59 12.04 35.25
N PHE A 43 10.88 11.24 34.22
CA PHE A 43 12.21 11.11 33.67
C PHE A 43 12.55 12.35 32.85
N ILE A 44 13.66 12.98 33.19
CA ILE A 44 14.32 14.01 32.40
C ILE A 44 15.78 13.58 32.29
N ASP A 45 16.35 13.59 31.09
CA ASP A 45 17.79 13.32 30.96
C ASP A 45 18.56 14.41 31.71
N ASP A 46 19.31 14.01 32.74
CA ASP A 46 20.12 14.89 33.59
C ASP A 46 21.47 15.20 32.95
N GLU A 47 21.94 14.41 31.98
CA GLU A 47 23.26 14.57 31.41
C GLU A 47 23.23 15.59 30.26
N GLU A 48 24.22 16.49 30.23
CA GLU A 48 24.65 17.09 28.96
C GLU A 48 25.45 16.01 28.23
N LEU A 49 24.79 14.96 27.74
CA LEU A 49 25.45 13.86 27.03
C LEU A 49 26.33 14.46 25.92
N GLN A 50 27.62 14.17 25.99
CA GLN A 50 28.60 14.70 25.04
C GLN A 50 28.25 14.21 23.63
N LYS A 51 28.54 15.04 22.63
CA LYS A 51 28.30 14.71 21.21
C LYS A 51 28.90 13.34 20.86
N GLY A 52 28.05 12.32 20.66
CA GLY A 52 28.46 11.08 20.00
C GLY A 52 27.95 9.77 20.61
N ASP A 53 27.33 9.79 21.79
CA ASP A 53 26.92 8.54 22.44
C ASP A 53 25.62 7.97 21.83
N GLU A 54 25.64 6.67 21.53
CA GLU A 54 24.44 5.87 21.24
C GLU A 54 23.44 5.99 22.41
N ILE A 55 22.15 5.72 22.17
CA ILE A 55 21.16 5.66 23.27
C ILE A 55 21.73 4.69 24.31
N THR A 56 21.98 5.15 25.54
CA THR A 56 22.47 4.26 26.58
C THR A 56 21.37 3.25 26.90
N THR A 57 21.73 2.02 27.28
CA THR A 57 20.74 1.01 27.70
C THR A 57 19.85 1.52 28.86
N ALA A 58 20.35 2.46 29.66
CA ALA A 58 19.57 3.13 30.70
C ALA A 58 18.47 4.03 30.11
N LEU A 59 18.76 4.74 29.03
CA LEU A 59 17.80 5.61 28.34
C LEU A 59 16.75 4.79 27.58
N GLU A 60 17.14 3.74 26.84
CA GLU A 60 16.18 2.80 26.22
C GLU A 60 15.21 2.25 27.27
N LYS A 61 15.77 1.81 28.41
CA LYS A 61 14.99 1.31 29.53
C LYS A 61 14.07 2.38 30.13
N ALA A 62 14.53 3.62 30.28
CA ALA A 62 13.70 4.72 30.77
C ALA A 62 12.53 5.01 29.82
N ILE A 63 12.76 4.97 28.50
CA ILE A 63 11.72 5.13 27.47
C ILE A 63 10.69 4.00 27.59
N GLU A 64 11.12 2.74 27.69
CA GLU A 64 10.24 1.58 27.82
C GLU A 64 9.47 1.54 29.15
N GLU A 65 10.08 2.03 30.24
CA GLU A 65 9.48 2.04 31.59
C GLU A 65 8.68 3.32 31.88
N SER A 66 8.46 4.20 30.89
CA SER A 66 7.67 5.42 31.02
C SER A 66 6.23 5.23 30.51
N ILE A 67 5.26 5.77 31.26
CA ILE A 67 3.83 5.68 30.90
C ILE A 67 3.47 6.68 29.80
N ILE A 68 3.89 7.94 29.96
CA ILE A 68 3.57 9.05 29.05
C ILE A 68 4.87 9.58 28.46
N PHE A 69 4.87 9.92 27.17
CA PHE A 69 5.99 10.58 26.53
C PHE A 69 5.61 12.00 26.09
N ILE A 70 6.39 13.00 26.50
CA ILE A 70 6.21 14.40 26.09
C ILE A 70 7.46 14.85 25.35
N VAL A 71 7.29 15.27 24.10
CA VAL A 71 8.37 15.79 23.27
C VAL A 71 8.30 17.31 23.22
N VAL A 72 9.32 17.98 23.75
CA VAL A 72 9.49 19.44 23.63
C VAL A 72 10.32 19.74 22.39
N LEU A 73 9.64 20.04 21.30
CA LEU A 73 10.29 20.35 20.03
C LEU A 73 10.70 21.81 19.98
N SER A 74 12.01 22.05 20.04
CA SER A 74 12.66 23.36 19.92
C SER A 74 13.23 23.56 18.50
N GLN A 75 13.63 24.79 18.18
CA GLN A 75 14.16 25.13 16.85
C GLN A 75 15.34 24.25 16.41
N ASN A 76 16.22 23.86 17.34
CA ASN A 76 17.39 23.02 17.04
C ASN A 76 17.18 21.55 17.43
N TYR A 77 15.99 21.11 17.84
CA TYR A 77 15.76 19.74 18.28
C TYR A 77 16.23 18.70 17.26
N ALA A 78 15.81 18.85 16.00
CA ALA A 78 16.19 17.94 14.91
C ALA A 78 17.66 18.09 14.44
N SER A 79 18.43 19.01 15.02
CA SER A 79 19.89 19.05 14.82
C SER A 79 20.64 18.03 15.67
N SER A 80 19.97 17.47 16.68
CA SER A 80 20.50 16.47 17.60
C SER A 80 20.13 15.07 17.11
N SER A 81 21.11 14.27 16.69
CA SER A 81 20.88 12.84 16.41
C SER A 81 20.31 12.12 17.64
N PHE A 82 20.75 12.52 18.83
CA PHE A 82 20.25 12.00 20.10
C PHE A 82 18.74 12.26 20.29
N CYS A 83 18.27 13.50 20.08
CA CYS A 83 16.85 13.82 20.23
C CYS A 83 15.98 13.15 19.13
N LEU A 84 16.53 12.94 17.93
CA LEU A 84 15.86 12.19 16.87
C LEU A 84 15.77 10.70 17.20
N ASN A 85 16.81 10.14 17.83
CA ASN A 85 16.84 8.76 18.30
C ASN A 85 15.82 8.55 19.44
N GLU A 86 15.74 9.46 20.42
CA GLU A 86 14.70 9.45 21.45
C GLU A 86 13.30 9.53 20.85
N LEU A 87 13.06 10.44 19.89
CA LEU A 87 11.77 10.56 19.22
C LEU A 87 11.38 9.25 18.55
N THR A 88 12.31 8.63 17.82
CA THR A 88 12.09 7.34 17.12
C THR A 88 11.80 6.21 18.11
N ALA A 89 12.58 6.11 19.19
CA ALA A 89 12.36 5.11 20.24
C ALA A 89 11.02 5.33 20.96
N SER A 90 10.66 6.58 21.23
CA SER A 90 9.42 6.94 21.95
C SER A 90 8.15 6.65 21.19
N SER A 91 8.17 6.79 19.86
CA SER A 91 7.05 6.44 18.99
C SER A 91 6.63 5.01 19.28
N SER A 92 7.59 4.10 19.45
CA SER A 92 7.35 2.67 19.70
C SER A 92 6.80 2.33 21.09
N ALA A 93 6.97 3.22 22.09
CA ALA A 93 6.69 2.91 23.48
C ALA A 93 5.26 3.28 23.91
N ASN A 94 4.87 4.57 23.93
CA ASN A 94 3.53 5.04 24.38
C ASN A 94 3.27 6.54 24.04
N LEU A 95 3.71 7.05 22.88
CA LEU A 95 3.56 8.48 22.55
C LEU A 95 2.07 8.91 22.47
N VAL A 96 1.67 9.90 23.29
CA VAL A 96 0.28 10.39 23.38
C VAL A 96 0.03 11.61 22.50
N THR A 97 1.01 12.51 22.38
CA THR A 97 0.85 13.75 21.61
C THR A 97 2.18 14.20 21.01
N ILE A 98 2.11 14.72 19.78
CA ILE A 98 3.22 15.40 19.12
C ILE A 98 2.88 16.89 19.16
N HIS A 99 3.78 17.71 19.72
CA HIS A 99 3.55 19.15 19.84
C HIS A 99 3.62 19.85 18.46
N GLU A 100 2.85 20.92 18.27
CA GLU A 100 2.78 21.73 17.03
C GLU A 100 4.14 22.26 16.55
N SER A 101 5.08 22.41 17.49
CA SER A 101 6.43 22.87 17.16
C SER A 101 7.25 21.87 16.35
N ILE A 102 6.74 20.65 16.10
CA ILE A 102 7.30 19.77 15.06
C ILE A 102 7.39 20.50 13.72
N GLY A 103 6.43 21.37 13.43
CA GLY A 103 6.35 22.28 12.28
C GLY A 103 7.65 23.01 11.97
N PHE A 104 8.47 23.28 12.99
CA PHE A 104 9.69 24.07 12.88
C PHE A 104 10.97 23.24 12.65
N LEU A 105 10.88 21.90 12.64
CA LEU A 105 12.04 21.02 12.50
C LEU A 105 12.56 20.97 11.06
N GLY A 106 13.31 21.99 10.66
CA GLY A 106 13.93 22.11 9.34
C GLY A 106 15.06 21.12 9.03
N LYS A 107 15.13 19.96 9.70
CA LYS A 107 16.03 18.84 9.37
C LYS A 107 15.34 17.47 9.40
N LEU A 108 14.10 17.39 9.89
CA LEU A 108 13.36 16.13 9.98
C LEU A 108 12.95 15.68 8.57
N LYS A 109 13.43 14.51 8.14
CA LYS A 109 13.16 13.93 6.81
C LYS A 109 12.05 12.89 6.82
N PHE A 110 11.99 12.14 7.92
CA PHE A 110 11.09 11.02 8.14
C PHE A 110 10.47 11.22 9.51
N LEU A 111 9.14 11.21 9.57
CA LEU A 111 8.39 11.21 10.81
C LEU A 111 7.60 9.90 10.87
N ASP A 112 7.89 9.12 11.89
CA ASP A 112 7.26 7.83 12.12
C ASP A 112 6.68 7.80 13.53
N ALA A 113 5.35 7.65 13.58
CA ALA A 113 4.61 7.46 14.82
C ALA A 113 4.03 6.04 14.81
N VAL A 114 4.85 5.05 15.19
CA VAL A 114 4.42 3.64 15.30
C VAL A 114 3.95 3.33 16.71
N GLY A 115 2.64 3.20 16.92
CA GLY A 115 2.14 2.60 18.15
C GLY A 115 2.54 1.13 18.28
N CYS A 116 2.86 0.69 19.49
CA CYS A 116 3.26 -0.70 19.77
C CYS A 116 2.18 -1.72 19.32
N SER A 117 2.57 -2.75 18.57
CA SER A 117 1.63 -3.75 18.03
C SER A 117 1.11 -4.75 19.06
N LYS A 118 1.87 -4.98 20.15
CA LYS A 118 1.49 -5.89 21.26
C LYS A 118 0.55 -5.25 22.28
N LEU A 119 0.58 -3.93 22.38
CA LEU A 119 -0.28 -3.11 23.22
C LEU A 119 -0.89 -2.08 22.28
N ARG A 120 -2.07 -2.35 21.70
CA ARG A 120 -2.76 -1.45 20.75
C ARG A 120 -2.62 0.02 21.20
N CYS A 121 -1.61 0.73 20.71
CA CYS A 121 -1.24 2.01 21.29
C CYS A 121 -2.07 3.11 20.61
N HIS A 122 -3.35 3.14 20.97
CA HIS A 122 -4.33 4.16 20.62
C HIS A 122 -4.06 5.52 21.30
N SER A 123 -2.82 5.79 21.70
CA SER A 123 -2.48 6.94 22.55
C SER A 123 -2.38 8.23 21.75
N LEU A 124 -1.88 8.18 20.50
CA LEU A 124 -1.78 9.37 19.66
C LEU A 124 -3.17 9.76 19.14
N GLU A 125 -3.83 10.69 19.84
CA GLU A 125 -5.22 11.09 19.56
C GLU A 125 -5.36 12.15 18.47
N SER A 126 -4.32 12.96 18.25
CA SER A 126 -4.34 14.08 17.30
C SER A 126 -2.98 14.30 16.63
N PHE A 127 -3.02 14.72 15.37
CA PHE A 127 -1.83 15.20 14.67
C PHE A 127 -1.63 16.71 14.93
N PRO A 128 -0.38 17.19 15.12
CA PRO A 128 -0.08 18.60 15.41
C PRO A 128 -0.45 19.57 14.30
N GLU A 129 -0.80 20.80 14.67
CA GLU A 129 -0.83 21.91 13.73
C GLU A 129 0.58 22.23 13.21
N ILE A 130 0.71 22.46 11.90
CA ILE A 130 1.98 22.78 11.25
C ILE A 130 2.05 24.29 10.98
N LEU A 131 2.69 25.01 11.88
CA LEU A 131 2.84 26.47 11.85
C LEU A 131 3.91 26.93 10.85
N GLY A 132 3.70 26.70 9.55
CA GLY A 132 4.59 27.15 8.46
C GLY A 132 5.00 26.05 7.49
N LYS A 133 5.64 26.41 6.37
CA LYS A 133 6.02 25.44 5.33
C LYS A 133 7.13 24.50 5.79
N MET A 134 6.85 23.21 5.82
CA MET A 134 7.85 22.17 6.04
C MET A 134 8.45 21.70 4.72
N GLU A 135 9.72 22.01 4.50
CA GLU A 135 10.38 21.81 3.19
C GLU A 135 11.18 20.51 3.08
N ILE A 136 11.11 19.60 4.04
CA ILE A 136 12.04 18.45 4.09
C ILE A 136 11.34 17.10 4.22
N ILE A 137 10.24 17.01 4.94
CA ILE A 137 9.51 15.75 5.10
C ILE A 137 9.00 15.31 3.72
N THR A 138 9.48 14.15 3.26
CA THR A 138 9.02 13.50 2.02
C THR A 138 8.13 12.31 2.29
N GLU A 139 8.21 11.74 3.49
CA GLU A 139 7.44 10.57 3.89
C GLU A 139 6.97 10.71 5.33
N LEU A 140 5.68 10.40 5.53
CA LEU A 140 5.02 10.39 6.82
C LEU A 140 4.35 9.04 7.03
N VAL A 141 4.70 8.37 8.13
CA VAL A 141 4.11 7.09 8.52
C VAL A 141 3.39 7.27 9.86
N LEU A 142 2.10 6.93 9.88
CA LEU A 142 1.30 6.86 11.10
C LEU A 142 0.79 5.43 11.25
N GLU A 143 1.22 4.74 12.30
CA GLU A 143 0.83 3.37 12.57
C GLU A 143 0.19 3.22 13.96
N ALA A 144 -0.89 2.44 14.03
CA ALA A 144 -1.63 2.13 15.25
C ALA A 144 -2.18 3.34 16.03
N SER A 145 -2.33 4.51 15.40
CA SER A 145 -2.79 5.74 16.07
C SER A 145 -4.30 5.81 16.31
N ALA A 146 -4.73 6.63 17.27
CA ALA A 146 -6.13 7.03 17.47
C ALA A 146 -6.48 8.34 16.74
N ILE A 147 -5.58 8.87 15.91
CA ILE A 147 -5.79 10.08 15.12
C ILE A 147 -7.05 9.91 14.28
N LYS A 148 -8.02 10.79 14.52
CA LYS A 148 -9.30 10.80 13.79
C LYS A 148 -9.21 11.60 12.50
N GLU A 149 -8.42 12.66 12.50
CA GLU A 149 -8.25 13.55 11.36
C GLU A 149 -6.89 14.24 11.37
N LEU A 150 -6.40 14.59 10.18
CA LEU A 150 -5.25 15.49 10.04
C LEU A 150 -5.76 16.95 9.96
N PRO A 151 -5.07 17.90 10.60
CA PRO A 151 -5.48 19.30 10.61
C PRO A 151 -5.34 19.97 9.24
N PHE A 152 -6.03 21.09 9.02
CA PHE A 152 -5.94 21.87 7.77
C PHE A 152 -4.51 22.28 7.40
N SER A 153 -3.67 22.53 8.41
CA SER A 153 -2.25 22.87 8.26
C SER A 153 -1.39 21.72 7.73
N PHE A 154 -1.92 20.50 7.62
CA PHE A 154 -1.25 19.36 6.97
C PHE A 154 -0.78 19.68 5.55
N GLN A 155 -1.48 20.58 4.84
CA GLN A 155 -1.07 21.06 3.51
C GLN A 155 0.31 21.74 3.49
N ASN A 156 0.81 22.18 4.64
CA ASN A 156 2.10 22.86 4.77
C ASN A 156 3.29 21.89 4.62
N LEU A 157 3.04 20.58 4.56
CA LEU A 157 4.02 19.56 4.18
C LEU A 157 4.30 19.59 2.68
N ILE A 158 4.83 20.69 2.16
CA ILE A 158 4.93 20.97 0.72
C ILE A 158 5.83 20.00 -0.06
N ARG A 159 6.67 19.22 0.63
CA ARG A 159 7.53 18.18 0.02
C ARG A 159 7.07 16.76 0.27
N LEU A 160 5.99 16.55 1.02
CA LEU A 160 5.48 15.21 1.30
C LEU A 160 5.10 14.53 -0.01
N GLN A 161 5.67 13.34 -0.22
CA GLN A 161 5.44 12.48 -1.38
C GLN A 161 4.60 11.26 -1.02
N ILE A 162 4.83 10.70 0.17
CA ILE A 162 4.24 9.44 0.62
C ILE A 162 3.59 9.66 1.99
N LEU A 163 2.31 9.32 2.07
CA LEU A 163 1.56 9.22 3.33
C LEU A 163 1.21 7.75 3.57
N GLN A 164 1.71 7.15 4.64
CA GLN A 164 1.38 5.80 5.05
C GLN A 164 0.56 5.79 6.35
N LEU A 165 -0.52 5.02 6.36
CA LEU A 165 -1.47 4.90 7.47
C LEU A 165 -1.71 3.41 7.76
N ARG A 166 -1.40 2.94 8.96
CA ARG A 166 -1.59 1.52 9.32
C ARG A 166 -2.37 1.38 10.59
N CYS A 167 -3.33 0.47 10.64
CA CYS A 167 -4.03 0.08 11.87
C CYS A 167 -4.64 1.28 12.65
N CYS A 168 -4.99 2.37 11.97
CA CYS A 168 -5.54 3.56 12.62
C CYS A 168 -7.06 3.43 12.83
N GLY A 169 -7.62 4.36 13.63
CA GLY A 169 -9.06 4.48 13.84
C GLY A 169 -9.86 4.86 12.59
N MET A 170 -11.03 5.47 12.78
CA MET A 170 -11.68 6.18 11.67
C MET A 170 -10.82 7.39 11.31
N PHE A 171 -10.32 7.46 10.08
CA PHE A 171 -9.37 8.47 9.66
C PHE A 171 -9.97 9.38 8.59
N ARG A 172 -9.79 10.70 8.74
CA ARG A 172 -10.22 11.73 7.80
C ARG A 172 -9.03 12.56 7.32
N LEU A 173 -8.89 12.70 6.00
CA LEU A 173 -8.02 13.71 5.41
C LEU A 173 -8.69 15.09 5.42
N PRO A 174 -7.95 16.19 5.62
CA PRO A 174 -8.48 17.55 5.44
C PRO A 174 -8.63 17.85 3.95
N SER A 175 -9.62 18.66 3.55
CA SER A 175 -9.90 18.96 2.14
C SER A 175 -8.71 19.60 1.41
N SER A 176 -7.86 20.30 2.16
CA SER A 176 -6.63 20.95 1.70
C SER A 176 -5.56 20.01 1.16
N PHE A 177 -5.66 18.69 1.40
CA PHE A 177 -4.68 17.72 0.90
C PHE A 177 -4.53 17.77 -0.64
N VAL A 178 -5.59 18.13 -1.36
CA VAL A 178 -5.55 18.25 -2.83
C VAL A 178 -4.61 19.37 -3.30
N MET A 179 -4.32 20.34 -2.42
CA MET A 179 -3.39 21.44 -2.69
C MET A 179 -1.92 21.05 -2.46
N MET A 180 -1.65 19.83 -1.98
CA MET A 180 -0.29 19.37 -1.72
C MET A 180 0.42 19.08 -3.05
N PRO A 181 1.50 19.84 -3.37
CA PRO A 181 2.05 19.85 -4.73
C PRO A 181 2.87 18.59 -5.07
N ARG A 182 3.25 17.80 -4.06
CA ARG A 182 4.13 16.63 -4.24
C ARG A 182 3.55 15.33 -3.72
N LEU A 183 2.39 15.35 -3.08
CA LEU A 183 1.77 14.15 -2.53
C LEU A 183 1.33 13.25 -3.69
N ALA A 184 2.06 12.17 -3.88
CA ALA A 184 1.89 11.24 -4.99
C ALA A 184 1.29 9.90 -4.52
N LYS A 185 1.67 9.44 -3.32
CA LYS A 185 1.28 8.13 -2.81
C LYS A 185 0.55 8.23 -1.48
N ILE A 186 -0.62 7.63 -1.40
CA ILE A 186 -1.37 7.41 -0.16
C ILE A 186 -1.55 5.91 0.02
N ILE A 187 -1.04 5.39 1.12
CA ILE A 187 -1.06 3.97 1.41
C ILE A 187 -1.66 3.76 2.79
N ALA A 188 -2.81 3.09 2.85
CA ALA A 188 -3.54 2.80 4.06
C ALA A 188 -3.87 1.31 4.15
N TRP A 189 -3.62 0.73 5.33
CA TRP A 189 -3.94 -0.65 5.63
C TRP A 189 -4.69 -0.78 6.96
N GLU A 190 -5.72 -1.63 6.99
CA GLU A 190 -6.45 -2.00 8.21
C GLU A 190 -7.05 -0.81 8.99
N LEU A 191 -7.63 0.16 8.29
CA LEU A 191 -8.36 1.23 8.97
C LEU A 191 -9.76 0.78 9.38
N LYS A 192 -10.22 1.23 10.55
CA LYS A 192 -11.62 0.98 10.98
C LYS A 192 -12.65 1.67 10.06
N GLY A 193 -12.23 2.72 9.38
CA GLY A 193 -13.01 3.45 8.38
C GLY A 193 -12.19 4.59 7.79
N TRP A 194 -12.42 4.89 6.52
CA TRP A 194 -11.85 6.05 5.84
C TRP A 194 -12.95 7.05 5.56
N LEU A 195 -12.77 8.29 6.00
CA LEU A 195 -13.66 9.40 5.70
C LEU A 195 -13.01 10.35 4.71
N PHE A 196 -13.76 10.65 3.65
CA PHE A 196 -13.41 11.70 2.72
C PHE A 196 -13.70 13.08 3.34
N PRO A 197 -12.85 14.10 3.10
CA PRO A 197 -13.12 15.45 3.60
C PRO A 197 -14.51 16.00 3.20
N GLU A 198 -15.48 16.01 4.12
CA GLU A 198 -16.64 16.89 3.90
C GLU A 198 -16.12 18.33 3.80
N GLN A 199 -16.68 19.12 2.89
CA GLN A 199 -16.45 20.56 2.92
C GLN A 199 -17.03 21.08 4.24
N VAL A 200 -16.14 21.44 5.16
CA VAL A 200 -16.54 22.04 6.43
C VAL A 200 -16.90 23.50 6.16
N GLU A 201 -18.03 23.97 6.70
CA GLU A 201 -18.37 25.39 6.68
C GLU A 201 -17.26 26.20 7.35
N GLY A 202 -16.59 27.07 6.58
CA GLY A 202 -15.50 27.93 7.05
C GLY A 202 -14.15 27.67 6.36
N GLU A 203 -13.97 26.55 5.66
CA GLU A 203 -12.83 26.34 4.76
C GLU A 203 -13.08 27.10 3.45
N GLU A 204 -12.04 27.73 2.86
CA GLU A 204 -12.10 28.20 1.47
C GLU A 204 -12.61 27.05 0.63
N ARG A 205 -13.72 27.25 -0.11
CA ARG A 205 -14.26 26.22 -1.00
C ARG A 205 -13.17 25.80 -1.96
N VAL A 206 -12.45 24.74 -1.62
CA VAL A 206 -11.60 24.02 -2.55
C VAL A 206 -12.60 23.53 -3.59
N SER A 207 -12.60 24.19 -4.76
CA SER A 207 -13.53 23.88 -5.82
C SER A 207 -13.54 22.36 -6.00
N SER A 208 -14.72 21.75 -6.03
CA SER A 208 -14.90 20.31 -6.27
C SER A 208 -14.31 19.84 -7.62
N MET A 209 -13.72 20.74 -8.40
CA MET A 209 -13.01 20.47 -9.64
C MET A 209 -11.50 20.21 -9.47
N VAL A 210 -10.90 20.46 -8.30
CA VAL A 210 -9.46 20.25 -8.11
C VAL A 210 -9.20 18.82 -7.62
N SER A 211 -8.67 17.99 -8.51
CA SER A 211 -8.16 16.67 -8.17
C SER A 211 -6.74 16.76 -7.61
N SER A 212 -6.42 15.87 -6.68
CA SER A 212 -5.07 15.75 -6.09
C SER A 212 -4.04 15.25 -7.10
N ASN A 213 -2.75 15.44 -6.80
CA ASN A 213 -1.63 14.89 -7.57
C ASN A 213 -1.36 13.40 -7.27
N VAL A 214 -2.21 12.75 -6.48
CA VAL A 214 -2.02 11.35 -6.07
C VAL A 214 -2.18 10.45 -7.29
N ASP A 215 -1.14 9.69 -7.59
CA ASP A 215 -1.11 8.70 -8.67
C ASP A 215 -1.20 7.26 -8.13
N CYS A 216 -0.90 7.04 -6.85
CA CYS A 216 -0.95 5.74 -6.20
C CYS A 216 -1.78 5.81 -4.92
N LEU A 217 -2.88 5.06 -4.88
CA LEU A 217 -3.82 5.03 -3.77
C LEU A 217 -4.12 3.59 -3.34
N TYR A 218 -3.55 3.17 -2.22
CA TYR A 218 -3.80 1.87 -1.64
C TYR A 218 -4.60 2.06 -0.34
N LEU A 219 -5.77 1.47 -0.23
CA LEU A 219 -6.72 1.56 0.89
C LEU A 219 -7.22 0.15 1.26
N SER A 220 -6.30 -0.80 1.39
CA SER A 220 -6.64 -2.19 1.68
C SER A 220 -7.21 -2.33 3.10
N GLY A 221 -8.33 -3.01 3.26
CA GLY A 221 -8.93 -3.28 4.57
C GLY A 221 -9.36 -2.01 5.32
N CYS A 222 -9.73 -0.94 4.61
CA CYS A 222 -10.07 0.36 5.19
C CYS A 222 -11.57 0.57 5.45
N ASN A 223 -12.37 -0.50 5.39
CA ASN A 223 -13.82 -0.51 5.61
C ASN A 223 -14.60 0.55 4.81
N LEU A 224 -14.26 0.70 3.52
CA LEU A 224 -14.90 1.64 2.59
C LEU A 224 -16.36 1.25 2.27
N SER A 225 -17.24 2.26 2.13
CA SER A 225 -18.65 2.10 1.72
C SER A 225 -18.91 2.63 0.29
N ASP A 226 -20.03 2.23 -0.31
CA ASP A 226 -20.43 2.61 -1.68
C ASP A 226 -20.62 4.15 -1.85
N GLU A 227 -21.16 4.83 -0.83
CA GLU A 227 -21.40 6.28 -0.83
C GLU A 227 -20.09 7.08 -0.89
N ILE A 228 -19.08 6.59 -0.17
CA ILE A 228 -17.76 7.22 0.00
C ILE A 228 -16.98 7.19 -1.32
N LEU A 229 -17.06 6.09 -2.08
CA LEU A 229 -16.40 5.96 -3.38
C LEU A 229 -16.86 7.03 -4.39
N SER A 230 -18.16 7.32 -4.46
CA SER A 230 -18.69 8.26 -5.48
C SER A 230 -18.15 9.70 -5.31
N ILE A 231 -17.99 10.15 -4.07
CA ILE A 231 -17.46 11.49 -3.77
C ILE A 231 -15.93 11.51 -3.89
N GLY A 232 -15.25 10.54 -3.26
CA GLY A 232 -13.80 10.53 -3.19
C GLY A 232 -13.08 10.33 -4.52
N LEU A 233 -13.71 9.65 -5.48
CA LEU A 233 -13.14 9.46 -6.82
C LEU A 233 -12.86 10.79 -7.53
N THR A 234 -13.60 11.86 -7.24
CA THR A 234 -13.36 13.18 -7.85
C THR A 234 -12.02 13.80 -7.43
N TRP A 235 -11.56 13.52 -6.20
CA TRP A 235 -10.26 14.00 -5.73
C TRP A 235 -9.09 13.13 -6.19
N PHE A 236 -9.37 11.91 -6.61
CA PHE A 236 -8.36 10.93 -7.02
C PHE A 236 -8.40 10.65 -8.53
N ALA A 237 -8.84 11.62 -9.33
CA ALA A 237 -8.94 11.47 -10.78
C ALA A 237 -7.61 11.16 -11.49
N ASN A 238 -6.48 11.42 -10.83
CA ASN A 238 -5.12 11.17 -11.36
C ASN A 238 -4.54 9.80 -10.94
N VAL A 239 -5.27 8.99 -10.17
CA VAL A 239 -4.78 7.69 -9.69
C VAL A 239 -4.62 6.70 -10.84
N LYS A 240 -3.41 6.15 -10.94
CA LYS A 240 -2.97 5.10 -11.88
C LYS A 240 -2.91 3.74 -11.19
N ASP A 241 -2.38 3.72 -9.97
CA ASP A 241 -2.22 2.51 -9.16
C ASP A 241 -3.21 2.54 -8.01
N LEU A 242 -4.15 1.59 -7.98
CA LEU A 242 -5.23 1.57 -7.00
C LEU A 242 -5.38 0.20 -6.35
N ASP A 243 -5.34 0.17 -5.03
CA ASP A 243 -5.63 -1.02 -4.23
C ASP A 243 -6.79 -0.70 -3.27
N LEU A 244 -7.96 -1.28 -3.45
CA LEU A 244 -9.12 -1.19 -2.56
C LEU A 244 -9.43 -2.55 -1.90
N SER A 245 -8.42 -3.40 -1.74
CA SER A 245 -8.64 -4.81 -1.45
C SER A 245 -9.18 -4.99 -0.03
N ARG A 246 -9.80 -6.13 0.27
CA ARG A 246 -10.30 -6.43 1.63
C ARG A 246 -11.33 -5.41 2.19
N ASN A 247 -12.04 -4.68 1.33
CA ASN A 247 -13.16 -3.82 1.71
C ASN A 247 -14.53 -4.51 1.47
N ASN A 248 -15.63 -3.84 1.86
CA ASN A 248 -16.99 -4.41 1.87
C ASN A 248 -17.97 -3.72 0.90
N PHE A 249 -17.49 -2.92 -0.07
CA PHE A 249 -18.36 -2.27 -1.05
C PHE A 249 -19.06 -3.29 -1.97
N THR A 250 -20.28 -2.98 -2.39
CA THR A 250 -21.13 -3.88 -3.21
C THR A 250 -21.23 -3.46 -4.66
N VAL A 251 -21.20 -2.14 -4.90
CA VAL A 251 -21.25 -1.53 -6.24
C VAL A 251 -20.07 -0.60 -6.34
N LEU A 252 -19.23 -0.81 -7.35
CA LEU A 252 -18.07 0.03 -7.53
C LEU A 252 -18.21 0.88 -8.80
N PRO A 253 -18.01 2.22 -8.73
CA PRO A 253 -18.24 3.10 -9.86
C PRO A 253 -17.30 2.83 -11.05
N GLU A 254 -15.98 2.63 -10.86
CA GLU A 254 -15.06 2.51 -12.02
C GLU A 254 -13.63 1.89 -11.81
N TYR A 255 -13.38 1.05 -10.78
CA TYR A 255 -12.02 0.73 -10.25
C TYR A 255 -11.86 -0.44 -9.23
N ILE A 256 -10.96 -1.41 -9.41
CA ILE A 256 -10.88 -2.57 -8.49
C ILE A 256 -9.46 -2.98 -8.16
N SER A 257 -9.36 -3.62 -7.00
CA SER A 257 -8.23 -4.42 -6.54
C SER A 257 -8.67 -5.83 -6.09
N ASP A 258 -7.72 -6.74 -6.10
CA ASP A 258 -7.87 -8.19 -6.05
C ASP A 258 -8.86 -8.71 -5.01
N TYR A 259 -8.90 -8.19 -3.77
CA TYR A 259 -9.54 -8.89 -2.64
C TYR A 259 -10.90 -8.36 -2.14
N CYS A 260 -11.74 -7.74 -2.98
CA CYS A 260 -13.08 -7.35 -2.53
C CYS A 260 -14.11 -8.50 -2.66
N GLN A 261 -14.22 -9.35 -1.63
CA GLN A 261 -15.11 -10.53 -1.67
C GLN A 261 -16.61 -10.19 -1.80
N SER A 262 -17.04 -9.00 -1.37
CA SER A 262 -18.45 -8.56 -1.38
C SER A 262 -18.87 -7.84 -2.67
N LEU A 263 -17.92 -7.55 -3.57
CA LEU A 263 -18.18 -6.80 -4.79
C LEU A 263 -19.09 -7.59 -5.74
N ARG A 264 -20.21 -7.00 -6.18
CA ARG A 264 -21.21 -7.65 -7.04
C ARG A 264 -21.27 -7.12 -8.47
N GLU A 265 -21.05 -5.82 -8.61
CA GLU A 265 -21.20 -5.08 -9.88
C GLU A 265 -20.14 -3.99 -10.00
N ILE A 266 -19.61 -3.82 -11.21
CA ILE A 266 -18.63 -2.80 -11.60
C ILE A 266 -19.19 -2.11 -12.83
N ARG A 267 -19.33 -0.78 -12.77
CA ARG A 267 -20.03 -0.02 -13.81
C ARG A 267 -19.14 0.51 -14.93
N GLY A 268 -17.82 0.48 -14.75
CA GLY A 268 -16.87 0.90 -15.77
C GLY A 268 -15.42 0.64 -15.39
N ILE A 269 -14.52 0.94 -16.32
CA ILE A 269 -13.06 0.94 -16.18
C ILE A 269 -12.56 2.27 -16.78
N LEU A 270 -11.71 3.00 -16.06
CA LEU A 270 -11.14 4.25 -16.57
C LEU A 270 -10.14 4.02 -17.71
N PRO A 271 -10.05 4.96 -18.68
CA PRO A 271 -9.33 4.75 -19.93
C PRO A 271 -7.81 4.64 -19.79
N ASN A 272 -7.23 5.04 -18.65
CA ASN A 272 -5.78 5.04 -18.42
C ASN A 272 -5.30 3.90 -17.50
N ILE A 273 -6.16 2.91 -17.21
CA ILE A 273 -5.77 1.81 -16.31
C ILE A 273 -4.79 0.87 -17.04
N GLU A 274 -3.61 0.73 -16.47
CA GLU A 274 -2.59 -0.23 -16.94
C GLU A 274 -2.71 -1.58 -16.23
N HIS A 275 -3.21 -1.60 -14.99
CA HIS A 275 -3.35 -2.80 -14.18
C HIS A 275 -4.72 -2.81 -13.48
N PHE A 276 -5.54 -3.80 -13.79
CA PHE A 276 -6.85 -4.03 -13.18
C PHE A 276 -6.87 -5.45 -12.63
N SER A 277 -7.24 -5.63 -11.36
CA SER A 277 -7.31 -6.97 -10.81
C SER A 277 -8.47 -7.13 -9.83
N ALA A 278 -9.23 -8.20 -10.00
CA ALA A 278 -10.36 -8.60 -9.16
C ALA A 278 -10.29 -10.10 -8.83
N ARG A 279 -9.07 -10.63 -8.61
CA ARG A 279 -8.79 -12.07 -8.43
C ARG A 279 -9.67 -12.75 -7.38
N ASN A 280 -9.89 -12.11 -6.24
CA ASN A 280 -10.63 -12.64 -5.10
C ASN A 280 -12.02 -12.00 -4.92
N CYS A 281 -12.56 -11.37 -5.96
CA CYS A 281 -13.90 -10.77 -5.95
C CYS A 281 -15.02 -11.80 -6.22
N LYS A 282 -15.16 -12.79 -5.33
CA LYS A 282 -16.01 -13.98 -5.49
C LYS A 282 -17.51 -13.70 -5.65
N SER A 283 -18.01 -12.55 -5.18
CA SER A 283 -19.42 -12.17 -5.31
C SER A 283 -19.77 -11.54 -6.66
N LEU A 284 -18.80 -11.36 -7.56
CA LEU A 284 -19.04 -10.76 -8.87
C LEU A 284 -19.99 -11.60 -9.70
N THR A 285 -21.03 -10.96 -10.22
CA THR A 285 -21.97 -11.61 -11.12
C THR A 285 -21.25 -12.07 -12.40
N SER A 286 -21.69 -13.19 -12.99
CA SER A 286 -21.16 -13.67 -14.27
C SER A 286 -21.35 -12.65 -15.40
N SER A 287 -22.48 -11.94 -15.41
CA SER A 287 -22.76 -10.86 -16.36
C SER A 287 -21.78 -9.69 -16.24
N CYS A 288 -21.46 -9.27 -15.01
CA CYS A 288 -20.49 -8.21 -14.78
C CYS A 288 -19.09 -8.63 -15.24
N ARG A 289 -18.66 -9.85 -14.90
CA ARG A 289 -17.37 -10.40 -15.34
C ARG A 289 -17.25 -10.45 -16.86
N SER A 290 -18.27 -10.99 -17.54
CA SER A 290 -18.32 -11.00 -19.00
C SER A 290 -18.31 -9.58 -19.58
N SER A 291 -19.12 -8.67 -19.04
CA SER A 291 -19.17 -7.29 -19.52
C SER A 291 -17.83 -6.56 -19.41
N LEU A 292 -17.05 -6.81 -18.34
CA LEU A 292 -15.73 -6.19 -18.16
C LEU A 292 -14.70 -6.77 -19.11
N LEU A 293 -14.67 -8.10 -19.18
CA LEU A 293 -13.75 -8.84 -20.05
C LEU A 293 -13.97 -8.52 -21.54
N ASN A 294 -15.20 -8.16 -21.90
CA ASN A 294 -15.60 -7.74 -23.25
C ASN A 294 -15.58 -6.22 -23.47
N GLN A 295 -15.00 -5.42 -22.56
CA GLN A 295 -14.87 -3.98 -22.83
C GLN A 295 -13.83 -3.72 -23.91
N GLN A 296 -14.27 -3.12 -25.01
CA GLN A 296 -13.44 -2.75 -26.17
C GLN A 296 -12.15 -1.98 -25.80
N LYS A 297 -12.20 -1.16 -24.74
CA LYS A 297 -11.03 -0.42 -24.22
C LYS A 297 -9.84 -1.31 -23.86
N LEU A 298 -10.08 -2.53 -23.36
CA LEU A 298 -9.01 -3.49 -23.02
C LEU A 298 -8.22 -3.94 -24.26
N HIS A 299 -8.81 -3.81 -25.45
CA HIS A 299 -8.22 -4.31 -26.69
C HIS A 299 -7.51 -3.23 -27.47
N GLU A 300 -8.12 -2.05 -27.61
CA GLU A 300 -7.55 -1.00 -28.48
C GLU A 300 -6.30 -0.35 -27.86
N ALA A 301 -6.22 -0.30 -26.53
CA ALA A 301 -5.10 0.34 -25.84
C ALA A 301 -3.85 -0.54 -25.74
N GLY A 302 -3.98 -1.87 -25.94
CA GLY A 302 -2.86 -2.82 -25.91
C GLY A 302 -2.03 -2.85 -24.62
N ASN A 303 -2.47 -2.21 -23.53
CA ASN A 303 -1.58 -1.89 -22.39
C ASN A 303 -2.18 -2.23 -21.02
N THR A 304 -3.28 -2.97 -20.97
CA THR A 304 -3.97 -3.28 -19.72
C THR A 304 -3.79 -4.73 -19.34
N MET A 305 -3.30 -4.94 -18.13
CA MET A 305 -3.28 -6.24 -17.49
C MET A 305 -4.53 -6.39 -16.63
N PHE A 306 -5.23 -7.51 -16.78
CA PHE A 306 -6.59 -7.68 -16.31
C PHE A 306 -6.79 -9.05 -15.67
N TRP A 307 -7.25 -9.08 -14.41
CA TRP A 307 -7.55 -10.33 -13.71
C TRP A 307 -8.98 -10.38 -13.16
N LEU A 308 -9.62 -11.53 -13.27
CA LEU A 308 -10.93 -11.82 -12.69
C LEU A 308 -10.94 -13.17 -11.98
N SER A 309 -11.77 -13.27 -10.93
CA SER A 309 -12.21 -14.55 -10.40
C SER A 309 -13.11 -15.30 -11.40
N GLY A 310 -12.88 -16.59 -11.57
CA GLY A 310 -13.60 -17.49 -12.46
C GLY A 310 -12.97 -17.61 -13.83
N ALA A 311 -12.90 -18.84 -14.35
CA ALA A 311 -12.46 -19.12 -15.71
C ALA A 311 -13.49 -18.65 -16.75
N MET A 312 -13.08 -17.77 -17.66
CA MET A 312 -13.87 -17.29 -18.79
C MET A 312 -12.99 -16.70 -19.87
N PHE A 313 -13.52 -16.61 -21.09
CA PHE A 313 -12.87 -15.97 -22.22
C PHE A 313 -13.70 -14.80 -22.72
N PRO A 314 -13.05 -13.76 -23.26
CA PRO A 314 -13.79 -12.73 -23.97
C PRO A 314 -14.42 -13.26 -25.26
N GLU A 315 -15.60 -12.77 -25.60
CA GLU A 315 -16.40 -13.17 -26.77
C GLU A 315 -15.75 -12.79 -28.10
N TRP A 316 -14.87 -11.79 -28.10
CA TRP A 316 -14.18 -11.26 -29.27
C TRP A 316 -12.94 -12.09 -29.68
N PHE A 317 -12.62 -13.16 -28.97
CA PHE A 317 -11.58 -14.10 -29.38
C PHE A 317 -12.10 -15.03 -30.49
N ASP A 318 -11.87 -14.66 -31.75
CA ASP A 318 -12.27 -15.50 -32.90
C ASP A 318 -11.43 -16.77 -33.08
N ARG A 319 -10.26 -16.88 -32.44
CA ARG A 319 -9.31 -18.00 -32.57
C ARG A 319 -9.12 -18.72 -31.25
N HIS A 320 -9.72 -19.91 -31.13
CA HIS A 320 -9.45 -20.83 -30.03
C HIS A 320 -8.34 -21.80 -30.43
N SER A 321 -7.21 -21.75 -29.72
CA SER A 321 -6.30 -22.88 -29.59
C SER A 321 -6.69 -23.63 -28.32
N GLN A 322 -7.44 -24.71 -28.45
CA GLN A 322 -7.65 -25.63 -27.33
C GLN A 322 -6.48 -26.60 -27.26
N GLY A 323 -5.71 -26.53 -26.18
CA GLY A 323 -4.55 -27.39 -25.97
C GLY A 323 -3.66 -26.92 -24.81
N PRO A 324 -2.72 -27.77 -24.35
CA PRO A 324 -1.77 -27.43 -23.29
C PRO A 324 -0.75 -26.36 -23.73
N SER A 325 -0.66 -26.08 -25.03
CA SER A 325 0.21 -25.04 -25.58
C SER A 325 -0.45 -24.28 -26.72
N ASN A 326 -0.03 -23.03 -26.90
CA ASN A 326 -0.42 -22.19 -28.03
C ASN A 326 0.79 -21.93 -28.91
N CYS A 327 0.63 -21.97 -30.23
CA CYS A 327 1.73 -21.69 -31.14
C CYS A 327 1.35 -20.62 -32.16
N PHE A 328 2.30 -19.73 -32.48
CA PHE A 328 2.16 -18.77 -33.58
C PHE A 328 3.51 -18.47 -34.24
N TRP A 329 3.45 -17.82 -35.38
CA TRP A 329 4.63 -17.43 -36.16
C TRP A 329 4.66 -15.92 -36.37
N PHE A 330 5.83 -15.30 -36.30
CA PHE A 330 6.01 -13.89 -36.63
C PHE A 330 7.30 -13.62 -37.42
N ARG A 331 7.38 -12.43 -38.02
CA ARG A 331 8.56 -11.93 -38.75
C ARG A 331 9.04 -10.61 -38.16
N ASN A 332 10.34 -10.33 -38.23
CA ASN A 332 10.98 -9.05 -37.86
C ASN A 332 10.89 -8.66 -36.38
N LYS A 333 9.72 -8.19 -35.93
CA LYS A 333 9.49 -7.70 -34.56
C LYS A 333 8.41 -8.55 -33.89
N PHE A 334 8.58 -8.82 -32.59
CA PHE A 334 7.56 -9.49 -31.81
C PHE A 334 6.22 -8.73 -31.93
N PRO A 335 5.12 -9.41 -32.30
CA PRO A 335 3.84 -8.75 -32.53
C PRO A 335 3.26 -8.22 -31.22
N ALA A 336 2.36 -7.23 -31.31
CA ALA A 336 1.57 -6.84 -30.15
C ALA A 336 0.51 -7.92 -29.93
N ILE A 337 0.52 -8.57 -28.78
CA ILE A 337 -0.37 -9.70 -28.51
C ILE A 337 -0.95 -9.62 -27.11
N ALA A 338 -2.23 -9.94 -26.99
CA ALA A 338 -2.86 -10.24 -25.72
C ALA A 338 -2.92 -11.74 -25.51
N LEU A 339 -2.42 -12.22 -24.38
CA LEU A 339 -2.58 -13.59 -23.93
C LEU A 339 -3.68 -13.62 -22.87
N CYS A 340 -4.72 -14.42 -23.10
CA CYS A 340 -5.74 -14.71 -22.10
C CYS A 340 -5.56 -16.14 -21.59
N ILE A 341 -5.40 -16.29 -20.28
CA ILE A 341 -5.27 -17.59 -19.58
C ILE A 341 -6.47 -17.72 -18.65
N ALA A 342 -7.23 -18.82 -18.79
CA ALA A 342 -8.30 -19.17 -17.88
C ALA A 342 -7.98 -20.52 -17.21
N ILE A 343 -7.97 -20.52 -15.88
CA ILE A 343 -7.66 -21.71 -15.09
C ILE A 343 -8.93 -22.14 -14.38
N GLY A 344 -9.34 -23.38 -14.62
CA GLY A 344 -10.53 -23.97 -13.99
C GLY A 344 -10.39 -24.06 -12.46
N PRO A 345 -11.52 -24.30 -11.76
CA PRO A 345 -11.52 -24.45 -10.32
C PRO A 345 -10.82 -25.74 -9.88
N ARG A 346 -10.22 -25.68 -8.68
CA ARG A 346 -9.63 -26.85 -8.00
C ARG A 346 -10.69 -27.92 -7.70
N PRO A 347 -10.35 -29.22 -7.84
CA PRO A 347 -11.16 -30.28 -7.24
C PRO A 347 -11.21 -30.13 -5.71
N ILE A 348 -12.38 -30.31 -5.11
CA ILE A 348 -12.71 -30.04 -3.69
C ILE A 348 -11.77 -30.75 -2.68
N HIS A 349 -11.08 -31.81 -3.09
CA HIS A 349 -10.33 -32.70 -2.20
C HIS A 349 -8.86 -32.32 -1.95
N TYR A 350 -8.36 -31.17 -2.44
CA TYR A 350 -6.93 -30.84 -2.38
C TYR A 350 -6.65 -29.45 -1.77
N LYS A 351 -5.60 -29.37 -0.93
CA LYS A 351 -5.25 -28.17 -0.14
C LYS A 351 -4.03 -27.38 -0.63
N HIS A 352 -3.43 -27.75 -1.76
CA HIS A 352 -2.20 -27.11 -2.24
C HIS A 352 -2.48 -25.87 -3.10
N ILE A 353 -1.53 -24.93 -3.08
CA ILE A 353 -1.53 -23.74 -3.94
C ILE A 353 -0.75 -24.15 -5.19
N GLU A 354 -1.46 -24.27 -6.30
CA GLU A 354 -0.88 -24.41 -7.64
C GLU A 354 -0.74 -23.02 -8.21
N ILE A 355 0.51 -22.63 -8.48
CA ILE A 355 0.79 -21.39 -9.17
C ILE A 355 1.10 -21.73 -10.63
N VAL A 356 0.30 -21.19 -11.53
CA VAL A 356 0.46 -21.40 -12.97
C VAL A 356 1.08 -20.16 -13.59
N GLY A 357 2.22 -20.33 -14.24
CA GLY A 357 2.92 -19.26 -14.97
C GLY A 357 3.12 -19.66 -16.43
N PRO A 358 2.94 -18.73 -17.39
CA PRO A 358 3.22 -19.01 -18.81
C PRO A 358 4.72 -19.16 -19.03
N ILE A 359 5.12 -20.11 -19.86
CA ILE A 359 6.48 -20.26 -20.36
C ILE A 359 6.43 -19.89 -21.84
N VAL A 360 7.28 -18.95 -22.27
CA VAL A 360 7.37 -18.54 -23.66
C VAL A 360 8.62 -19.14 -24.28
N ILE A 361 8.45 -19.92 -25.35
CA ILE A 361 9.54 -20.60 -26.06
C ILE A 361 9.61 -20.02 -27.47
N ILE A 362 10.74 -19.46 -27.86
CA ILE A 362 10.95 -18.85 -29.19
C ILE A 362 12.06 -19.62 -29.91
N ASN A 363 11.74 -20.20 -31.07
CA ASN A 363 12.65 -21.05 -31.85
C ASN A 363 13.29 -22.19 -31.00
N GLY A 364 12.56 -22.70 -30.00
CA GLY A 364 13.04 -23.74 -29.08
C GLY A 364 13.85 -23.23 -27.88
N ILE A 365 14.03 -21.92 -27.74
CA ILE A 365 14.70 -21.30 -26.58
C ILE A 365 13.65 -20.81 -25.59
N GLU A 366 13.72 -21.31 -24.36
CA GLU A 366 12.89 -20.83 -23.27
C GLU A 366 13.29 -19.41 -22.86
N CYS A 367 12.37 -18.48 -23.07
CA CYS A 367 12.45 -17.12 -22.56
C CYS A 367 11.91 -17.14 -21.13
N LEU A 368 12.80 -17.41 -20.16
CA LEU A 368 12.44 -17.37 -18.74
C LEU A 368 11.78 -16.03 -18.43
N LEU A 369 10.69 -16.02 -17.67
CA LEU A 369 10.15 -14.79 -17.08
C LEU A 369 11.05 -14.34 -15.94
N ASP A 370 11.15 -13.03 -15.68
CA ASP A 370 11.84 -12.54 -14.49
C ASP A 370 10.96 -12.76 -13.25
N PRO A 371 11.36 -13.57 -12.26
CA PRO A 371 10.53 -13.82 -11.08
C PRO A 371 10.22 -12.56 -10.27
N GLU A 372 11.09 -11.55 -10.29
CA GLU A 372 10.91 -10.30 -9.56
C GLU A 372 9.97 -9.36 -10.31
N ASN A 373 10.22 -9.14 -11.60
CA ASN A 373 9.44 -8.21 -12.42
C ASN A 373 8.12 -8.81 -12.90
N ASP A 374 8.07 -10.10 -13.23
CA ASP A 374 6.91 -10.79 -13.80
C ASP A 374 6.13 -11.64 -12.76
N SER A 375 6.34 -11.39 -11.47
CA SER A 375 5.64 -12.10 -10.37
C SER A 375 4.11 -12.06 -10.49
N TYR A 376 3.58 -11.10 -11.25
CA TYR A 376 2.16 -10.93 -11.53
C TYR A 376 1.58 -12.01 -12.48
N LEU A 377 2.41 -12.69 -13.29
CA LEU A 377 1.99 -13.73 -14.24
C LEU A 377 1.63 -15.07 -13.58
N TRP A 378 1.93 -15.20 -12.30
CA TRP A 378 1.60 -16.33 -11.47
C TRP A 378 0.13 -16.29 -11.05
N LEU A 379 -0.63 -17.29 -11.52
CA LEU A 379 -2.07 -17.40 -11.35
C LEU A 379 -2.45 -18.52 -10.38
N ASP A 380 -3.46 -18.26 -9.54
CA ASP A 380 -4.17 -19.31 -8.80
C ASP A 380 -5.30 -19.87 -9.68
N THR A 381 -5.80 -21.03 -9.29
CA THR A 381 -6.96 -21.73 -9.88
C THR A 381 -8.26 -20.94 -9.75
N ASP A 382 -9.22 -21.18 -10.64
CA ASP A 382 -10.47 -20.41 -10.77
C ASP A 382 -10.25 -18.92 -11.06
N HIS A 383 -9.35 -18.60 -11.98
CA HIS A 383 -9.05 -17.23 -12.39
C HIS A 383 -8.95 -17.09 -13.91
N THR A 384 -9.24 -15.89 -14.40
CA THR A 384 -8.95 -15.43 -15.75
C THR A 384 -7.94 -14.29 -15.69
N CYS A 385 -6.93 -14.35 -16.55
CA CYS A 385 -5.90 -13.33 -16.72
C CYS A 385 -5.83 -12.94 -18.19
N LEU A 386 -5.81 -11.66 -18.49
CA LEU A 386 -5.59 -11.09 -19.81
C LEU A 386 -4.45 -10.06 -19.70
N PHE A 387 -3.40 -10.20 -20.48
CA PHE A 387 -2.26 -9.28 -20.41
C PHE A 387 -1.56 -9.13 -21.75
N ASP A 388 -0.90 -7.98 -21.94
CA ASP A 388 -0.03 -7.75 -23.09
C ASP A 388 1.32 -8.43 -22.85
N LEU A 389 1.65 -9.38 -23.72
CA LEU A 389 2.91 -10.10 -23.63
C LEU A 389 4.10 -9.20 -24.00
N GLN A 390 3.91 -8.06 -24.70
CA GLN A 390 5.02 -7.12 -24.97
C GLN A 390 5.54 -6.40 -23.73
N LYS A 391 4.75 -6.27 -22.66
CA LYS A 391 5.21 -5.66 -21.41
C LYS A 391 6.17 -6.55 -20.63
N THR A 392 6.18 -7.85 -20.92
CA THR A 392 7.17 -8.77 -20.39
C THR A 392 8.53 -8.44 -20.98
N ASP A 393 9.54 -8.25 -20.13
CA ASP A 393 10.89 -7.94 -20.60
C ASP A 393 11.56 -9.19 -21.19
N PHE A 394 11.21 -9.47 -22.45
CA PHE A 394 11.97 -10.39 -23.28
C PHE A 394 13.20 -9.73 -23.87
N ALA A 395 13.33 -8.40 -23.85
CA ALA A 395 14.29 -7.69 -24.70
C ALA A 395 15.74 -8.05 -24.33
N ASP A 396 16.01 -8.28 -23.05
CA ASP A 396 17.31 -8.77 -22.58
C ASP A 396 17.57 -10.25 -22.92
N LYS A 397 16.53 -11.04 -23.23
CA LYS A 397 16.59 -12.50 -23.48
C LYS A 397 16.51 -12.84 -24.97
N LEU A 398 15.86 -11.99 -25.76
CA LEU A 398 15.84 -11.98 -27.21
C LEU A 398 17.11 -11.29 -27.71
N ASN A 399 18.26 -11.95 -27.55
CA ASN A 399 19.44 -11.57 -28.31
C ASN A 399 19.04 -11.45 -29.80
N LYS A 400 19.65 -10.52 -30.54
CA LYS A 400 19.48 -10.45 -32.00
C LYS A 400 19.63 -11.82 -32.67
N GLU A 401 20.46 -12.69 -32.08
CA GLU A 401 20.68 -14.10 -32.46
C GLU A 401 19.41 -14.97 -32.47
N VAL A 402 18.46 -14.77 -31.54
CA VAL A 402 17.21 -15.56 -31.48
C VAL A 402 16.25 -15.19 -32.61
N LEU A 403 16.32 -13.93 -33.08
CA LEU A 403 15.43 -13.34 -34.09
C LEU A 403 16.02 -13.36 -35.51
N GLU A 404 17.13 -14.06 -35.76
CA GLU A 404 17.82 -14.08 -37.06
C GLU A 404 17.03 -14.73 -38.19
N ASN A 405 16.02 -15.55 -37.88
CA ASN A 405 15.23 -16.26 -38.87
C ASN A 405 14.16 -15.36 -39.51
N GLU A 406 13.89 -15.55 -40.81
CA GLU A 406 12.77 -14.87 -41.49
C GLU A 406 11.41 -15.14 -40.82
N TRP A 407 11.28 -16.30 -40.17
CA TRP A 407 10.12 -16.73 -39.44
C TRP A 407 10.54 -17.27 -38.08
N ASN A 408 9.98 -16.68 -37.02
CA ASN A 408 10.19 -17.11 -35.65
C ASN A 408 8.95 -17.88 -35.17
N HIS A 409 9.16 -19.09 -34.67
CA HIS A 409 8.13 -19.92 -34.06
C HIS A 409 8.04 -19.60 -32.57
N VAL A 410 6.85 -19.30 -32.09
CA VAL A 410 6.58 -19.11 -30.66
C VAL A 410 5.67 -20.22 -30.20
N GLU A 411 6.05 -20.86 -29.09
CA GLU A 411 5.21 -21.76 -28.32
C GLU A 411 5.03 -21.20 -26.92
N ILE A 412 3.79 -21.17 -26.43
CA ILE A 412 3.45 -20.78 -25.06
C ILE A 412 2.96 -22.03 -24.34
N THR A 413 3.65 -22.42 -23.27
CA THR A 413 3.30 -23.53 -22.39
C THR A 413 3.10 -23.01 -20.96
N TYR A 414 2.91 -23.89 -19.98
CA TYR A 414 2.63 -23.50 -18.60
C TYR A 414 3.46 -24.32 -17.60
N SER A 415 4.08 -23.65 -16.64
CA SER A 415 4.61 -24.28 -15.43
C SER A 415 3.50 -24.39 -14.39
N VAL A 416 3.39 -25.52 -13.71
CA VAL A 416 2.53 -25.70 -12.54
C VAL A 416 3.43 -25.96 -11.34
N GLU A 417 3.61 -24.96 -10.48
CA GLU A 417 4.33 -25.12 -9.23
C GLU A 417 3.36 -25.44 -8.08
N GLN A 418 3.55 -26.59 -7.44
CA GLN A 418 2.82 -26.94 -6.22
C GLN A 418 3.61 -26.47 -5.00
N ARG A 419 3.10 -25.46 -4.27
CA ARG A 419 3.64 -25.10 -2.95
C ARG A 419 3.11 -26.07 -1.90
N PHE A 420 3.97 -27.00 -1.47
CA PHE A 420 3.69 -27.91 -0.36
C PHE A 420 4.04 -27.26 0.98
N HIS A 421 3.10 -27.32 1.94
CA HIS A 421 3.47 -27.30 3.35
C HIS A 421 3.78 -28.75 3.74
N GLU A 422 5.05 -29.07 3.93
CA GLU A 422 5.57 -30.35 4.45
C GLU A 422 5.52 -31.60 3.53
N LYS A 423 6.24 -32.64 3.96
CA LYS A 423 6.75 -33.81 3.21
C LYS A 423 5.69 -34.84 2.80
N GLU A 424 4.62 -34.44 2.12
CA GLU A 424 3.70 -35.39 1.48
C GLU A 424 4.15 -35.76 0.04
N LYS A 425 4.00 -37.04 -0.32
CA LYS A 425 4.43 -37.59 -1.62
C LYS A 425 3.50 -37.17 -2.76
N HIS A 426 4.14 -36.80 -3.88
CA HIS A 426 3.58 -36.21 -5.10
C HIS A 426 2.55 -37.08 -5.84
N LEU A 427 1.32 -36.59 -5.99
CA LEU A 427 0.49 -36.89 -7.16
C LEU A 427 0.50 -35.64 -8.04
N GLU A 428 0.88 -35.77 -9.31
CA GLU A 428 0.59 -34.76 -10.33
C GLU A 428 -0.94 -34.72 -10.52
N ILE A 429 -1.56 -33.58 -10.21
CA ILE A 429 -2.99 -33.37 -10.35
C ILE A 429 -3.22 -32.60 -11.65
N PRO A 430 -4.14 -33.05 -12.53
CA PRO A 430 -4.42 -32.31 -13.76
C PRO A 430 -5.12 -30.99 -13.43
N VAL A 431 -4.42 -29.89 -13.67
CA VAL A 431 -5.00 -28.54 -13.71
C VAL A 431 -5.63 -28.33 -15.07
N PHE A 432 -6.89 -27.89 -15.11
CA PHE A 432 -7.52 -27.51 -16.37
C PHE A 432 -7.10 -26.08 -16.71
N ILE A 433 -6.18 -25.95 -17.66
CA ILE A 433 -5.70 -24.67 -18.18
C ILE A 433 -6.21 -24.56 -19.61
N GLU A 434 -6.99 -23.53 -19.88
CA GLU A 434 -7.31 -23.10 -21.23
C GLU A 434 -6.66 -21.74 -21.47
N SER A 435 -6.27 -21.49 -22.71
CA SER A 435 -5.60 -20.24 -23.06
C SER A 435 -5.79 -19.91 -24.53
N VAL A 436 -5.81 -18.62 -24.83
CA VAL A 436 -6.04 -18.10 -26.17
C VAL A 436 -5.16 -16.88 -26.43
N ILE A 437 -4.70 -16.75 -27.67
CA ILE A 437 -3.83 -15.64 -28.10
C ILE A 437 -4.59 -14.77 -29.10
N TYR A 438 -4.60 -13.46 -28.84
CA TYR A 438 -5.07 -12.45 -29.77
C TYR A 438 -3.90 -11.60 -30.25
N VAL A 439 -3.73 -11.52 -31.56
CA VAL A 439 -2.72 -10.65 -32.17
C VAL A 439 -3.40 -9.34 -32.56
N PHE A 440 -2.95 -8.23 -31.98
CA PHE A 440 -3.44 -6.91 -32.37
C PHE A 440 -3.04 -6.64 -33.83
N LYS A 441 -4.00 -6.13 -34.62
CA LYS A 441 -3.81 -5.83 -36.04
C LYS A 441 -3.17 -4.48 -36.29
#